data_AF-A0A2N2P1Y8-F1
#
_entry.id   AF-A0A2N2P1Y8-F1
#
_cell.length_a   1.000
_cell.length_b   1.000
_cell.length_c   1.000
_cell.angle_alpha   90.00
_cell.angle_beta   90.00
_cell.angle_gamma   90.00
#
_symmetry.space_group_name_H-M   'P 1'
#
loop_
_entity.id
_entity.type
_entity.pdbx_description
1 polymer ?
#
loop_
_entity_poly.entity_id
_entity_poly.type
_entity_poly.pdbx_seq_one_letter_code
_entity_poly.pdbx_strand_id
1 'polypeptide(L)' 'MNSNQLLKIVEQYSRKSGDNYGDIKVTRISDQKTVFVEHLDEIGRAIIMAMFKVDGETYWAGYSALSHTVYISMEA' A
#
# COMPACT_ATOMS: atom_id res chain seq x y z
N MET A 1 2.87 3.84 10.94
CA MET A 1 3.56 3.07 9.88
C MET A 1 4.84 3.79 9.50
N ASN A 2 5.98 3.09 9.44
CA ASN A 2 7.24 3.62 8.91
C ASN A 2 7.65 2.88 7.62
N SER A 3 8.68 3.39 6.93
CA SER A 3 9.13 2.84 5.63
C SER A 3 9.56 1.37 5.73
N ASN A 4 10.25 0.97 6.81
CA ASN A 4 10.67 -0.43 7.00
C ASN A 4 9.49 -1.37 7.21
N GLN A 5 8.47 -0.95 7.95
CA GLN A 5 7.24 -1.73 8.12
C GLN A 5 6.50 -1.85 6.79
N LEU A 6 6.42 -0.76 6.03
CA LEU A 6 5.74 -0.72 4.74
C LEU A 6 6.45 -1.58 3.68
N LEU A 7 7.79 -1.58 3.65
CA LEU A 7 8.59 -2.46 2.78
C LEU A 7 8.26 -3.93 3.03
N LYS A 8 8.25 -4.37 4.30
CA LYS A 8 7.92 -5.77 4.60
C LYS A 8 6.50 -6.12 4.10
N ILE A 9 5.53 -5.19 4.21
CA ILE A 9 4.17 -5.35 3.66
C ILE A 9 4.19 -5.59 2.16
N VAL A 10 4.95 -4.79 1.44
CA VAL A 10 5.12 -4.95 -0.01
C VAL A 10 5.79 -6.28 -0.35
N GLU A 11 6.80 -6.71 0.42
CA GLU A 11 7.48 -7.99 0.21
C GLU A 11 6.55 -9.19 0.36
N GLN A 12 5.71 -9.23 1.39
CA GLN A 12 4.76 -10.33 1.57
C GLN A 12 3.65 -10.29 0.52
N TYR A 13 3.15 -9.10 0.19
CA TYR A 13 2.17 -8.91 -0.87
C TYR A 13 2.70 -9.43 -2.22
N SER A 14 3.93 -9.05 -2.58
CA SER A 14 4.59 -9.45 -3.83
C SER A 14 4.71 -10.98 -3.93
N ARG A 15 5.10 -11.63 -2.83
CA ARG A 15 5.32 -13.08 -2.77
C ARG A 15 4.04 -13.90 -2.54
N LYS A 16 2.87 -13.24 -2.46
CA LYS A 16 1.58 -13.85 -2.12
C LYS A 16 1.64 -14.71 -0.85
N SER A 17 2.51 -14.35 0.08
CA SER A 17 2.80 -15.17 1.27
C SER A 17 1.82 -14.88 2.40
N GLY A 18 0.56 -15.29 2.27
CA GLY A 18 -0.42 -15.32 3.37
C GLY A 18 -0.87 -13.96 3.93
N ASP A 19 -2.14 -13.90 4.31
CA ASP A 19 -2.95 -12.67 4.20
C ASP A 19 -2.87 -11.65 5.34
N ASN A 20 -2.04 -11.82 6.38
CA ASN A 20 -2.16 -10.99 7.58
C ASN A 20 -0.85 -10.34 8.04
N TYR A 21 -0.76 -9.03 7.83
CA TYR A 21 0.15 -8.14 8.58
C TYR A 21 -0.43 -7.82 9.97
N GLY A 22 -0.77 -8.86 10.73
CA GLY A 22 -1.65 -8.72 11.88
C GLY A 22 -2.99 -8.13 11.46
N ASP A 23 -3.39 -7.02 12.07
CA ASP A 23 -4.67 -6.34 11.83
C ASP A 23 -4.63 -5.30 10.68
N ILE A 24 -3.51 -5.18 9.96
CA ILE A 24 -3.39 -4.25 8.84
C ILE A 24 -4.07 -4.82 7.60
N LYS A 25 -5.05 -4.09 7.07
CA LYS A 25 -5.67 -4.41 5.77
C LYS A 25 -4.73 -4.03 4.63
N VAL A 26 -4.63 -4.87 3.60
CA VAL A 26 -3.90 -4.54 2.36
C VAL A 26 -4.90 -4.50 1.20
N THR A 27 -4.84 -3.46 0.38
CA THR A 27 -5.76 -3.26 -0.77
C THR A 27 -4.99 -2.85 -2.01
N ARG A 28 -5.16 -3.59 -3.10
CA ARG A 28 -4.62 -3.22 -4.41
C ARG A 28 -5.53 -2.18 -5.06
N ILE A 29 -4.96 -1.04 -5.45
CA ILE A 29 -5.64 0.02 -6.23
C ILE A 29 -5.24 -0.09 -7.70
N SER A 30 -5.67 0.83 -8.56
CA SER A 30 -5.20 0.87 -9.96
C SER A 30 -3.69 1.09 -10.06
N ASP A 31 -3.11 0.67 -11.18
CA ASP A 31 -1.68 0.76 -11.50
C ASP A 31 -1.26 2.20 -11.77
N GLN A 32 0.05 2.43 -11.72
CA GLN A 32 0.69 3.72 -11.99
C GLN A 32 0.17 4.86 -11.09
N LYS A 33 -0.24 4.53 -9.85
CA LYS A 33 -0.66 5.51 -8.85
C LYS A 33 0.47 5.76 -7.86
N THR A 34 0.89 7.03 -7.81
CA THR A 34 1.84 7.55 -6.81
C THR A 34 1.13 8.34 -5.69
N VAL A 35 -0.14 8.67 -5.92
CA VAL A 35 -1.06 9.28 -4.96
C VAL A 35 -2.41 8.58 -5.08
N PHE A 36 -3.03 8.29 -3.95
CA PHE A 36 -4.38 7.74 -3.87
C PHE A 36 -5.27 8.63 -3.00
N VAL A 37 -6.49 8.92 -3.45
CA VAL A 37 -7.48 9.61 -2.63
C VAL A 37 -8.36 8.55 -1.99
N GLU A 38 -8.20 8.36 -0.68
CA GLU A 38 -9.11 7.55 0.11
C GLU A 38 -10.38 8.36 0.37
N HIS A 39 -11.53 7.75 0.13
CA HIS A 39 -12.84 8.32 0.46
C HIS A 39 -13.45 7.52 1.62
N LEU A 40 -13.66 8.20 2.75
CA LEU A 40 -14.42 7.68 3.88
C LEU A 40 -15.46 8.73 4.26
N ASP A 41 -16.73 8.37 4.11
CA ASP A 41 -17.88 9.28 4.27
C ASP A 41 -17.72 10.57 3.44
N GLU A 42 -17.75 11.74 4.09
CA GLU A 42 -17.62 13.05 3.44
C GLU A 42 -16.17 13.55 3.36
N ILE A 43 -15.19 12.77 3.85
CA ILE A 43 -13.79 13.19 3.93
C ILE A 43 -12.95 12.43 2.90
N GLY A 44 -12.33 13.20 1.98
CA GLY A 44 -11.29 12.72 1.09
C GLY A 44 -9.91 12.96 1.67
N ARG A 45 -9.07 11.93 1.76
CA ARG A 45 -7.67 12.05 2.20
C ARG A 45 -6.72 11.60 1.11
N ALA A 46 -5.79 12.48 0.74
CA ALA A 46 -4.69 12.12 -0.14
C ALA A 46 -3.64 11.30 0.63
N ILE A 47 -3.28 10.15 0.06
CA ILE A 47 -2.23 9.25 0.52
C ILE A 47 -1.10 9.33 -0.50
N ILE A 48 0.03 9.90 -0.07
CA ILE A 48 1.26 9.90 -0.85
C ILE A 48 1.91 8.52 -0.70
N MET A 49 2.28 7.92 -1.82
CA MET A 49 2.82 6.56 -1.86
C MET A 49 4.33 6.60 -2.04
N ALA A 50 5.04 5.76 -1.30
CA ALA A 50 6.47 5.55 -1.44
C ALA A 50 6.74 4.43 -2.45
N MET A 51 7.81 4.57 -3.22
CA MET A 51 8.26 3.56 -4.18
C MET A 51 9.10 2.48 -3.49
N PHE A 52 8.86 1.22 -3.84
CA PHE A 52 9.59 0.05 -3.39
C PHE A 52 9.92 -0.83 -4.59
N LYS A 53 11.12 -1.40 -4.61
CA LYS A 53 11.52 -2.43 -5.58
C LYS A 53 11.63 -3.77 -4.86
N VAL A 54 10.85 -4.75 -5.29
CA VAL A 54 10.82 -6.09 -4.69
C VAL A 54 10.81 -7.12 -5.81
N ASP A 55 11.75 -8.07 -5.74
CA ASP A 55 11.84 -9.21 -6.67
C ASP A 55 11.84 -8.83 -8.16
N GLY A 56 12.36 -7.64 -8.49
CA GLY A 56 12.45 -7.09 -9.86
C GLY A 56 11.28 -6.19 -10.27
N GLU A 57 10.20 -6.16 -9.49
CA GLU A 57 8.99 -5.38 -9.74
C GLU A 57 8.99 -4.07 -8.93
N THR A 58 8.35 -3.03 -9.47
CA THR A 58 8.16 -1.75 -8.77
C THR A 58 6.75 -1.65 -8.20
N TYR A 59 6.68 -1.33 -6.91
CA TYR A 59 5.45 -1.08 -6.18
C TYR A 59 5.45 0.33 -5.62
N TRP A 60 4.27 0.94 -5.58
CA TRP A 60 3.97 2.13 -4.81
C TRP A 60 3.09 1.71 -3.65
N ALA A 61 3.43 2.10 -2.43
CA ALA A 61 2.61 1.80 -1.26
C ALA A 61 2.44 3.01 -0.34
N GLY A 62 1.25 3.14 0.23
CA GLY A 62 0.92 4.18 1.19
C GLY A 62 -0.01 3.65 2.28
N TYR A 63 0.10 4.20 3.49
CA TYR A 63 -0.70 3.77 4.64
C TYR A 63 -1.70 4.84 5.05
N SER A 64 -2.96 4.43 5.22
CA SER A 64 -3.97 5.23 5.92
C SER A 64 -4.08 4.80 7.37
N ALA A 65 -3.81 5.74 8.28
CA ALA A 65 -4.12 5.56 9.71
C ALA A 65 -5.63 5.58 10.00
N LEU A 66 -6.44 6.10 9.07
CA LEU A 66 -7.88 6.23 9.26
C LEU A 66 -8.58 4.87 9.09
N SER A 67 -8.30 4.19 7.97
CA SER A 67 -8.85 2.86 7.68
C SER A 67 -7.97 1.70 8.13
N HIS A 68 -6.80 1.98 8.72
CA HIS A 68 -5.76 0.98 8.99
C HIS A 68 -5.40 0.14 7.75
N THR A 69 -5.40 0.76 6.57
CA THR A 69 -5.18 0.08 5.29
C THR A 69 -3.88 0.53 4.61
N VAL A 70 -3.12 -0.44 4.09
CA VAL A 70 -2.05 -0.20 3.12
C VAL A 70 -2.62 -0.35 1.71
N TYR A 71 -2.50 0.71 0.92
CA TYR A 71 -2.83 0.72 -0.49
C TYR A 71 -1.58 0.43 -1.31
N ILE A 72 -1.69 -0.47 -2.28
CA ILE A 72 -0.59 -0.85 -3.19
C ILE A 72 -0.99 -0.56 -4.63
N SER A 73 -0.09 0.06 -5.39
CA SER A 73 -0.15 0.23 -6.84
C SER A 73 1.11 -0.35 -7.47
N MET A 74 1.04 -0.92 -8.66
CA MET A 74 2.22 -1.43 -9.38
C MET A 74 2.59 -0.50 -10.53
N GLU A 75 3.86 -0.52 -10.91
CA GLU A 75 4.29 -0.10 -12.24
C GLU A 75 3.78 -1.13 -13.26
N ALA A 76 3.22 -0.68 -14.38
CA ALA A 76 2.52 -1.55 -15.35
C ALA A 76 3.47 -2.37 -16.24
#